data_AF-A0A1I4LPR3-F1
#
_entry.id   AF-A0A1I4LPR3-F1
#
_cell.length_a   1.000
_cell.length_b   1.000
_cell.length_c   1.000
_cell.angle_alpha   90.00
_cell.angle_beta   90.00
_cell.angle_gamma   90.00
#
_symmetry.space_group_name_H-M   'P 1'
#
loop_
_entity.id
_entity.type
_entity.pdbx_description
1 polymer ?
#
loop_
_entity_poly.entity_id
_entity_poly.type
_entity_poly.pdbx_seq_one_letter_code
_entity_poly.pdbx_strand_id
1 'polypeptide(L)'
;MEVITGNESLLTLLTIGSFLILNKLITSTILGKMKADKTKWFSSTYFNDFHRQAGIILNFLLAFAFFWIFAFGEVYPVLGSAPLVVVILLTVCLTAYMKWRHAKNRANYKAYLLNVAFTAVFASVFVLFVIQIIP
;
A
#
# COMPACT_ATOMS: atom_id res chain seq x y z
N MET A 1 -6.41 16.61 27.76
CA MET A 1 -6.81 15.63 26.73
C MET A 1 -8.11 16.14 26.15
N GLU A 2 -8.03 16.94 25.09
CA GLU A 2 -9.22 17.31 24.33
C GLU A 2 -9.67 16.09 23.56
N VAL A 3 -10.88 15.62 23.85
CA VAL A 3 -11.53 14.56 23.08
C VAL A 3 -11.90 15.17 21.75
N ILE A 4 -11.09 14.86 20.74
CA ILE A 4 -11.31 15.27 19.37
C ILE A 4 -12.67 14.71 18.93
N THR A 5 -13.60 15.60 18.59
CA THR A 5 -14.95 15.23 18.13
C THR A 5 -14.89 14.41 16.83
N GLY A 6 -15.77 13.42 16.66
CA GLY A 6 -15.76 12.44 15.55
C GLY A 6 -15.78 12.97 14.10
N ASN A 7 -15.77 14.29 13.89
CA ASN A 7 -15.54 14.91 12.58
C ASN A 7 -14.07 14.88 12.15
N GLU A 8 -13.10 14.95 13.07
CA GLU A 8 -11.68 15.00 12.68
C GLU A 8 -11.11 13.62 12.33
N SER A 9 -11.60 12.54 12.97
CA SER A 9 -11.25 11.17 12.56
C SER A 9 -11.82 10.81 11.20
N LEU A 10 -13.03 11.28 10.89
CA LEU A 10 -13.61 11.20 9.55
C LEU A 10 -12.76 11.95 8.52
N LEU A 11 -12.32 13.17 8.83
CA LEU A 11 -11.45 13.94 7.95
C LEU A 11 -10.09 13.25 7.74
N THR A 12 -9.53 12.65 8.80
CA THR A 12 -8.28 11.89 8.73
C THR A 12 -8.45 10.65 7.85
N LEU A 13 -9.52 9.89 8.01
CA LEU A 13 -9.83 8.73 7.18
C LEU A 13 -10.07 9.12 5.71
N LEU A 14 -10.77 10.22 5.45
CA LEU A 14 -10.97 10.75 4.11
C LEU A 14 -9.65 11.16 3.46
N THR A 15 -8.77 11.84 4.21
CA THR A 15 -7.44 12.24 3.73
C THR A 15 -6.60 11.01 3.38
N ILE A 16 -6.55 10.00 4.26
CA ILE A 16 -5.87 8.73 4.00
C ILE A 16 -6.46 8.04 2.77
N GLY A 17 -7.79 7.98 2.67
CA GLY A 17 -8.50 7.38 1.54
C GLY A 17 -8.16 8.05 0.21
N SER A 18 -8.18 9.39 0.15
CA SER A 18 -7.80 10.16 -1.04
C SER A 18 -6.35 9.90 -1.46
N PHE A 19 -5.42 9.85 -0.49
CA PHE A 19 -4.02 9.51 -0.74
C PHE A 19 -3.87 8.10 -1.34
N LEU A 20 -4.57 7.10 -0.79
CA LEU A 20 -4.52 5.72 -1.31
C LEU A 20 -5.07 5.62 -2.74
N ILE A 21 -6.15 6.35 -3.04
CA ILE A 21 -6.74 6.39 -4.38
C ILE A 21 -5.76 6.99 -5.40
N LEU A 22 -5.13 8.12 -5.05
CA LEU A 22 -4.10 8.75 -5.90
C LEU A 22 -2.93 7.81 -6.17
N ASN A 23 -2.41 7.13 -5.15
CA ASN A 23 -1.32 6.17 -5.33
C ASN A 23 -1.70 5.01 -6.28
N LYS A 24 -2.92 4.47 -6.14
CA LYS A 24 -3.43 3.42 -7.04
C LYS A 24 -3.60 3.91 -8.48
N LEU A 25 -4.07 5.15 -8.67
CA LEU A 25 -4.17 5.77 -10.00
C LEU A 25 -2.80 5.86 -10.68
N ILE A 26 -1.81 6.41 -9.97
CA ILE A 26 -0.43 6.54 -10.48
C ILE A 26 0.13 5.16 -10.85
N THR A 27 -0.01 4.18 -9.94
CA THR A 27 0.41 2.79 -10.17
C THR A 27 -0.23 2.22 -11.45
N SER A 28 -1.54 2.39 -11.61
CA SER A 28 -2.30 1.88 -12.76
C SER A 28 -1.83 2.52 -14.07
N THR A 29 -1.60 3.84 -14.06
CA THR A 29 -1.10 4.57 -15.24
C THR A 29 0.30 4.11 -15.64
N ILE A 30 1.21 3.91 -14.68
CA ILE A 30 2.57 3.40 -14.94
C ILE A 30 2.50 2.02 -15.60
N LEU A 31 1.70 1.11 -15.02
CA LEU A 31 1.55 -0.25 -15.54
C LEU A 31 0.94 -0.27 -16.95
N GLY A 32 -0.05 0.59 -17.21
CA GLY A 32 -0.66 0.75 -18.52
C GLY A 32 0.33 1.28 -19.56
N LYS A 33 1.10 2.33 -19.23
CA LYS A 33 2.09 2.92 -20.14
C LYS A 33 3.24 1.97 -20.48
N MET A 34 3.64 1.11 -19.54
CA MET A 34 4.73 0.16 -19.75
C MET A 34 4.31 -1.12 -20.47
N LYS A 35 3.06 -1.22 -20.95
CA LYS A 35 2.48 -2.44 -21.55
C LYS A 35 2.75 -3.68 -20.69
N ALA A 36 2.72 -3.51 -19.37
CA ALA A 36 2.96 -4.59 -18.44
C ALA A 36 1.74 -5.52 -18.48
N ASP A 37 1.88 -6.68 -19.13
CA ASP A 37 0.76 -7.61 -19.35
C ASP A 37 0.09 -7.98 -18.02
N LYS A 38 -1.23 -7.73 -17.95
CA LYS A 38 -2.10 -8.18 -16.85
C LYS A 38 -2.33 -9.70 -16.90
N THR A 39 -2.06 -10.31 -18.05
CA THR A 39 -2.50 -11.65 -18.42
C THR A 39 -1.45 -12.70 -18.06
N LYS A 40 -1.81 -13.51 -17.07
CA LYS A 40 -1.06 -14.65 -16.49
C LYS A 40 0.15 -14.22 -15.67
N TRP A 41 -0.16 -13.83 -14.43
CA TRP A 41 0.80 -13.60 -13.37
C TRP A 41 1.83 -14.73 -13.29
N PHE A 42 1.42 -16.01 -13.35
CA PHE A 42 2.35 -17.16 -13.34
C PHE A 42 1.76 -18.37 -14.09
N SER A 43 2.58 -19.18 -14.78
CA SER A 43 2.13 -20.39 -15.48
C SER A 43 2.23 -21.67 -14.64
N SER A 44 2.58 -21.55 -13.35
CA SER A 44 2.76 -22.67 -12.42
C SER A 44 1.70 -22.62 -11.32
N THR A 45 1.01 -23.74 -11.10
CA THR A 45 -0.08 -23.91 -10.12
C THR A 45 0.40 -23.68 -8.69
N TYR A 46 1.58 -24.18 -8.32
CA TYR A 46 2.16 -24.04 -6.98
C TYR A 46 2.45 -22.58 -6.59
N PHE A 47 2.92 -21.80 -7.56
CA PHE A 47 3.21 -20.39 -7.33
C PHE A 47 1.93 -19.56 -7.16
N ASN A 48 0.85 -19.97 -7.81
CA ASN A 48 -0.46 -19.34 -7.66
C ASN A 48 -1.02 -19.56 -6.25
N ASP A 49 -0.79 -20.72 -5.63
CA ASP A 49 -1.24 -21.01 -4.27
C ASP A 49 -0.47 -20.22 -3.21
N PHE A 50 0.86 -20.13 -3.32
CA PHE A 50 1.65 -19.24 -2.45
C PHE A 50 1.22 -17.77 -2.61
N HIS A 51 0.98 -17.32 -3.84
CA HIS A 51 0.52 -15.95 -4.08
C HIS A 51 -0.88 -15.70 -3.50
N ARG A 52 -1.76 -16.70 -3.59
CA ARG A 52 -3.10 -16.64 -3.00
C ARG A 52 -3.02 -16.57 -1.48
N GLN A 53 -2.19 -17.40 -0.84
CA GLN A 53 -1.98 -17.37 0.61
C GLN A 53 -1.35 -16.05 1.07
N ALA A 54 -0.29 -15.58 0.40
CA ALA A 54 0.33 -14.30 0.71
C ALA A 54 -0.64 -13.13 0.53
N GLY A 55 -1.49 -13.18 -0.51
CA GLY A 55 -2.55 -12.18 -0.73
C GLY A 55 -3.59 -12.19 0.39
N ILE A 56 -3.99 -13.35 0.89
CA ILE A 56 -4.92 -13.47 2.03
C ILE A 56 -4.29 -12.87 3.30
N ILE A 57 -3.04 -13.23 3.60
CA ILE A 57 -2.32 -12.73 4.78
C ILE A 57 -2.16 -11.20 4.71
N LEU A 58 -1.75 -10.67 3.56
CA LEU A 58 -1.61 -9.22 3.37
C LEU A 58 -2.94 -8.48 3.46
N ASN A 59 -4.03 -9.03 2.94
CA ASN A 59 -5.36 -8.44 3.09
C ASN A 59 -5.82 -8.43 4.55
N PHE A 60 -5.55 -9.50 5.30
CA PHE A 60 -5.85 -9.56 6.73
C PHE A 60 -5.03 -8.53 7.51
N LEU A 61 -3.73 -8.41 7.24
CA LEU A 61 -2.87 -7.38 7.82
C LEU A 61 -3.32 -5.97 7.47
N LEU A 62 -3.82 -5.75 6.24
CA LEU A 62 -4.35 -4.47 5.82
C LEU A 62 -5.63 -4.11 6.58
N ALA A 63 -6.56 -5.06 6.72
CA ALA A 63 -7.76 -4.87 7.53
C ALA A 63 -7.42 -4.59 9.00
N PHE A 64 -6.44 -5.31 9.55
CA PHE A 64 -5.92 -5.05 10.90
C PHE A 64 -5.30 -3.65 11.02
N ALA A 65 -4.54 -3.19 10.03
CA ALA A 65 -3.97 -1.84 10.03
C ALA A 65 -5.06 -0.75 10.00
N PHE A 66 -6.14 -0.94 9.24
CA PHE A 66 -7.30 -0.03 9.28
C PHE A 66 -7.99 -0.03 10.64
N PHE A 67 -8.19 -1.20 11.25
CA PHE A 67 -8.74 -1.29 12.59
C PHE A 67 -7.85 -0.60 13.63
N TRP A 68 -6.52 -0.74 13.49
CA TRP A 68 -5.55 -0.08 14.37
C TRP A 68 -5.60 1.44 14.24
N ILE A 69 -5.69 1.98 13.02
CA ILE A 69 -5.90 3.41 12.79
C ILE A 69 -7.19 3.88 13.43
N PHE A 70 -8.28 3.12 13.30
CA PHE A 70 -9.55 3.47 13.92
C PHE A 70 -9.47 3.48 15.46
N ALA A 71 -8.77 2.52 16.05
CA ALA A 71 -8.67 2.39 17.51
C ALA A 71 -7.67 3.36 18.16
N PHE A 72 -6.57 3.69 17.48
CA PHE A 72 -5.44 4.43 18.06
C PHE A 72 -5.03 5.69 17.29
N GLY A 73 -5.55 5.91 16.09
CA GLY A 73 -5.18 7.01 15.22
C GLY A 73 -5.60 8.38 15.75
N GLU A 74 -6.62 8.46 16.61
CA GLU A 74 -7.00 9.71 17.28
C GLU A 74 -6.04 10.10 18.40
N VAL A 75 -5.53 9.11 19.16
CA VAL A 75 -4.66 9.36 20.32
C VAL A 75 -3.19 9.48 19.90
N TYR A 76 -2.77 8.66 18.94
CA TYR A 76 -1.41 8.62 18.44
C TYR A 76 -1.43 8.52 16.92
N PRO A 77 -1.61 9.61 16.18
CA PRO A 77 -1.84 9.52 14.74
C PRO A 77 -0.63 9.04 13.94
N VAL A 78 0.60 9.37 14.37
CA VAL A 78 1.82 8.87 13.73
C VAL A 78 2.00 7.37 14.01
N LEU A 79 1.97 6.95 15.28
CA LEU A 79 2.08 5.53 15.66
C LEU A 79 0.87 4.70 15.19
N GLY A 80 -0.30 5.30 15.10
CA GLY A 80 -1.55 4.71 14.65
C GLY A 80 -1.57 4.45 13.15
N SER A 81 -0.93 5.31 12.35
CA SER A 81 -0.81 5.12 10.89
C SER A 81 0.41 4.29 10.47
N ALA A 82 1.40 4.09 11.35
CA ALA A 82 2.61 3.33 11.05
C ALA A 82 2.35 1.88 10.53
N PRO A 83 1.43 1.09 11.13
CA PRO A 83 1.14 -0.26 10.64
C PRO A 83 0.65 -0.29 9.18
N LEU A 84 -0.12 0.72 8.76
CA LEU A 84 -0.62 0.81 7.39
C LEU A 84 0.53 0.99 6.39
N VAL A 85 1.48 1.88 6.72
CA VAL A 85 2.67 2.12 5.90
C VAL A 85 3.50 0.84 5.77
N VAL A 86 3.72 0.13 6.88
CA VAL A 86 4.48 -1.13 6.90
C VAL A 86 3.83 -2.19 6.01
N VAL A 87 2.51 -2.37 6.11
CA VAL A 87 1.78 -3.36 5.32
C VAL A 87 1.79 -3.01 3.82
N ILE A 88 1.67 -1.73 3.46
CA ILE A 88 1.74 -1.28 2.07
C ILE A 88 3.14 -1.55 1.49
N LEU A 89 4.21 -1.22 2.23
CA LEU A 89 5.59 -1.48 1.80
C LEU A 89 5.85 -2.98 1.63
N LEU A 90 5.45 -3.80 2.61
CA LEU A 90 5.56 -5.26 2.52
C LEU A 90 4.83 -5.81 1.28
N THR A 91 3.61 -5.34 1.03
CA THR A 91 2.81 -5.76 -0.13
C THR A 91 3.53 -5.46 -1.44
N VAL A 92 4.05 -4.24 -1.57
CA VAL A 92 4.70 -3.77 -2.79
C VAL A 92 6.06 -4.44 -3.00
N CYS A 93 6.86 -4.61 -1.96
CA CYS A 93 8.12 -5.35 -1.99
C CYS A 93 7.92 -6.83 -2.33
N LEU A 94 6.97 -7.51 -1.68
CA LEU A 94 6.66 -8.92 -1.97
C LEU A 94 6.23 -9.06 -3.43
N THR A 95 5.35 -8.18 -3.92
CA THR A 95 4.89 -8.23 -5.31
C THR A 95 6.04 -7.98 -6.30
N ALA A 96 6.95 -7.05 -5.99
CA ALA A 96 8.12 -6.78 -6.82
C ALA A 96 9.12 -7.93 -6.83
N TYR A 97 9.40 -8.55 -5.67
CA TYR A 97 10.26 -9.74 -5.56
C TYR A 97 9.71 -10.91 -6.38
N MET A 98 8.41 -11.16 -6.26
CA MET A 98 7.72 -12.23 -6.99
C MET A 98 7.81 -12.00 -8.50
N LYS A 99 7.66 -10.75 -8.96
CA LYS A 99 7.84 -10.41 -10.37
C LYS A 99 9.29 -10.47 -10.83
N TRP A 100 10.25 -10.11 -9.99
CA TRP A 100 11.67 -10.26 -10.31
C TRP A 100 12.03 -11.73 -10.55
N ARG A 101 11.57 -12.60 -9.65
CA ARG A 101 11.93 -14.02 -9.64
C ARG A 101 11.19 -14.83 -10.72
N HIS A 102 9.93 -14.48 -11.01
CA HIS A 102 9.05 -15.35 -11.80
C HIS A 102 8.34 -14.69 -12.99
N ALA A 103 8.52 -13.39 -13.25
CA ALA A 103 7.93 -12.79 -14.46
C ALA A 103 8.64 -13.27 -15.73
N LYS A 104 7.88 -13.86 -16.66
CA LYS A 104 8.36 -14.19 -18.01
C LYS A 104 8.78 -12.93 -18.80
N ASN A 105 8.10 -11.80 -18.55
CA ASN A 105 8.42 -10.51 -19.16
C ASN A 105 9.19 -9.62 -18.18
N ARG A 106 10.45 -9.30 -18.48
CA ARG A 106 11.30 -8.42 -17.65
C ARG A 106 10.80 -6.97 -17.59
N ALA A 107 9.98 -6.52 -18.55
CA ALA A 107 9.33 -5.21 -18.48
C ALA A 107 8.37 -5.10 -17.29
N ASN A 108 7.71 -6.21 -16.91
CA ASN A 108 6.83 -6.26 -15.73
C ASN A 108 7.61 -6.03 -14.43
N TYR A 109 8.84 -6.53 -14.34
CA TYR A 109 9.71 -6.27 -13.19
C TYR A 109 10.12 -4.80 -13.12
N LYS A 110 10.56 -4.21 -14.23
CA LYS A 110 10.94 -2.78 -14.28
C LYS A 110 9.78 -1.87 -13.88
N ALA A 111 8.57 -2.15 -14.37
CA ALA A 111 7.38 -1.38 -14.02
C ALA A 111 7.03 -1.48 -12.53
N TYR A 112 7.18 -2.66 -11.93
CA TYR A 112 6.93 -2.84 -10.51
C TYR A 112 8.02 -2.26 -9.62
N LEU A 113 9.28 -2.29 -10.05
CA LEU A 113 10.36 -1.64 -9.33
C LEU A 113 10.15 -0.12 -9.29
N LEU A 114 9.74 0.47 -10.42
CA LEU A 114 9.33 1.87 -10.47
C LEU A 114 8.13 2.12 -9.54
N ASN A 115 7.17 1.20 -9.49
CA ASN A 115 6.03 1.30 -8.58
C ASN A 115 6.42 1.22 -7.10
N VAL A 116 7.42 0.40 -6.75
CA VAL A 116 8.00 0.35 -5.40
C VAL A 116 8.63 1.69 -5.06
N ALA A 117 9.44 2.25 -5.96
CA ALA A 117 10.08 3.55 -5.76
C ALA A 117 9.04 4.66 -5.56
N PHE A 118 8.00 4.72 -6.41
CA PHE A 118 6.92 5.69 -6.25
C PHE A 118 6.14 5.48 -4.95
N THR A 119 5.82 4.24 -4.59
CA THR A 119 5.11 3.95 -3.34
C THR A 119 5.93 4.33 -2.13
N ALA A 120 7.25 4.13 -2.15
CA ALA A 120 8.16 4.53 -1.06
C ALA A 120 8.24 6.05 -0.92
N VAL A 121 8.38 6.78 -2.03
CA VAL A 121 8.33 8.26 -2.03
C VAL A 121 6.97 8.74 -1.52
N PHE A 122 5.88 8.16 -2.01
CA PHE A 122 4.52 8.52 -1.63
C PHE A 122 4.25 8.26 -0.14
N ALA A 123 4.71 7.12 0.39
CA ALA A 123 4.64 6.81 1.82
C ALA A 123 5.43 7.81 2.67
N SER A 124 6.61 8.23 2.19
CA SER A 124 7.44 9.22 2.88
C SER A 124 6.76 10.58 2.95
N VAL A 125 6.17 11.03 1.83
CA VAL A 125 5.38 12.28 1.77
C VAL A 125 4.17 12.19 2.69
N PHE A 126 3.47 11.06 2.71
CA PHE A 126 2.33 10.85 3.59
C PHE A 126 2.72 10.94 5.07
N VAL A 127 3.81 10.28 5.49
CA VAL A 127 4.31 10.37 6.87
C VAL A 127 4.68 11.81 7.24
N LEU A 128 5.39 12.53 6.37
CA LEU A 128 5.73 13.94 6.59
C LEU A 128 4.49 14.83 6.73
N PHE A 129 3.47 14.59 5.90
CA PHE A 129 2.22 15.35 5.93
C PHE A 129 1.42 15.08 7.21
N VAL A 130 1.36 13.82 7.66
CA VAL A 130 0.72 13.46 8.94
C VAL A 130 1.45 14.07 10.13
N ILE A 131 2.78 14.15 10.10
CA ILE A 131 3.57 14.83 11.15
C ILE A 131 3.29 16.35 11.17
N GLN A 132 3.03 16.98 10.02
CA GLN A 132 2.81 18.43 9.95
C GLN A 132 1.39 18.87 10.31
N ILE A 133 0.39 18.02 10.10
CA ILE A 133 -1.03 18.33 10.39
C ILE A 133 -1.36 18.19 11.88
N ILE A 134 -0.55 17.44 12.62
CA ILE A 134 -0.87 17.03 13.98
C ILE A 134 0.21 17.59 14.90
N PRO A 135 -0.09 18.64 15.69
CA PRO A 135 0.87 19.29 16.57
C PRO A 135 1.38 18.38 17.69
#